data_AF-A0A7T5RLD6-F1
#
_entry.id   AF-A0A7T5RLD6-F1
#
_cell.length_a   1.000
_cell.length_b   1.000
_cell.length_c   1.000
_cell.angle_alpha   90.00
_cell.angle_beta   90.00
_cell.angle_gamma   90.00
#
_symmetry.space_group_name_H-M   'P 1'
#
loop_
_entity.id
_entity.type
_entity.pdbx_description
1 polymer ?
#
loop_
_entity_poly.entity_id
_entity_poly.type
_entity_poly.pdbx_seq_one_letter_code
_entity_poly.pdbx_strand_id
1 'polypeptide(L)'
;MVYSDKVVDHFNNPRNIGSLDKNDPKVGTGIAGAPECGDVMKLQIKVVREHLCQDCQNSWLAESQEATCPRCNGNKINIRDVIVDAKFKTFGCGSAIASSSLATEWLKGKTPDEALEIKNTQIVNELSLPPVKIHCSVLAEDAIRAAVKDFKKKQSE
;
A
#
# COMPACT_ATOMS: atom_id res chain seq x y z
N MET A 1 25.12 13.38 12.30
CA MET A 1 23.66 13.58 12.43
C MET A 1 23.03 12.26 12.85
N VAL A 2 22.01 12.27 13.71
CA VAL A 2 21.38 11.07 14.31
C VAL A 2 20.46 10.31 13.33
N TYR A 3 20.24 10.88 12.15
CA TYR A 3 19.37 10.34 11.12
C TYR A 3 20.17 10.07 9.85
N SER A 4 19.92 8.92 9.23
CA SER A 4 20.47 8.52 7.94
C SER A 4 20.04 9.51 6.85
N ASP A 5 20.88 9.74 5.84
CA ASP A 5 20.59 10.66 4.73
C ASP A 5 19.27 10.32 4.02
N LYS A 6 18.90 9.03 3.99
CA LYS A 6 17.62 8.54 3.47
C LYS A 6 16.41 9.07 4.26
N VAL A 7 16.52 9.14 5.59
CA VAL A 7 15.44 9.69 6.45
C VAL A 7 15.25 11.16 6.12
N VAL A 8 16.36 11.88 5.96
CA VAL A 8 16.35 13.32 5.67
C VAL A 8 15.81 13.59 4.26
N ASP A 9 16.16 12.76 3.27
CA ASP A 9 15.63 12.85 1.90
C ASP A 9 14.12 12.66 1.86
N HIS A 10 13.62 11.57 2.46
CA HIS A 10 12.19 11.30 2.52
C HIS A 10 11.41 12.30 3.39
N PHE A 11 12.07 12.95 4.35
CA PHE A 11 11.45 14.00 5.15
C PHE A 11 11.34 15.32 4.38
N ASN A 12 12.38 15.71 3.64
CA ASN A 12 12.39 16.96 2.87
C ASN A 12 11.56 16.86 1.60
N ASN A 13 11.46 15.67 1.00
CA ASN A 13 10.70 15.44 -0.22
C ASN A 13 9.77 14.21 -0.08
N PRO A 14 8.75 14.29 0.77
CA PRO A 14 7.85 13.16 1.01
C PRO A 14 7.02 12.91 -0.24
N ARG A 15 7.20 11.72 -0.84
CA ARG A 15 6.46 11.33 -2.04
C ARG A 15 5.07 10.85 -1.64
N ASN A 16 4.09 10.99 -2.53
CA ASN A 16 2.76 10.36 -2.34
C ASN A 16 1.95 10.85 -1.11
N ILE A 17 2.23 12.05 -0.60
CA ILE A 17 1.33 12.70 0.36
C ILE A 17 0.00 13.00 -0.31
N GLY A 18 -1.08 12.55 0.30
CA GLY A 18 -2.41 12.88 -0.18
C GLY A 18 -3.48 12.00 0.43
N SER A 19 -4.67 12.10 -0.11
CA SER A 19 -5.76 11.20 0.23
C SER A 19 -6.43 10.71 -1.04
N LEU A 20 -7.02 9.53 -0.94
CA LEU A 20 -7.89 8.94 -1.96
C LEU A 20 -9.33 9.03 -1.48
N ASP A 21 -10.27 8.99 -2.43
CA ASP A 21 -11.69 8.91 -2.16
C ASP A 21 -12.03 7.64 -1.39
N LYS A 22 -12.72 7.83 -0.25
CA LYS A 22 -13.07 6.72 0.65
C LYS A 22 -14.22 5.87 0.12
N ASN A 23 -14.99 6.42 -0.81
CA ASN A 23 -16.24 5.84 -1.31
C ASN A 23 -16.00 4.81 -2.42
N ASP A 24 -14.80 4.73 -2.98
CA ASP A 24 -14.47 3.71 -3.96
C ASP A 24 -14.34 2.32 -3.30
N PRO A 25 -15.01 1.28 -3.82
CA PRO A 25 -14.87 -0.11 -3.34
C PRO A 25 -13.48 -0.69 -3.64
N LYS A 26 -12.71 -0.02 -4.50
CA LYS A 26 -11.33 -0.32 -4.86
C LYS A 26 -10.30 0.28 -3.89
N VAL A 27 -10.74 1.11 -2.93
CA VAL A 27 -9.85 1.81 -1.99
C VAL A 27 -9.97 1.21 -0.60
N GLY A 28 -8.86 0.64 -0.13
CA GLY A 28 -8.68 0.21 1.26
C GLY A 28 -8.07 1.33 2.10
N THR A 29 -8.64 1.58 3.28
CA THR A 29 -8.12 2.58 4.22
C THR A 29 -7.65 1.92 5.51
N GLY A 30 -6.38 2.12 5.85
CA GLY A 30 -5.79 1.72 7.12
C GLY A 30 -5.47 2.94 7.98
N ILE A 31 -5.87 2.90 9.24
CA ILE A 31 -5.44 3.87 10.25
C ILE A 31 -4.74 3.06 11.33
N ALA A 32 -3.51 3.45 11.66
CA ALA A 32 -2.73 2.85 12.74
C ALA A 32 -2.10 3.95 13.59
N GLY A 33 -1.89 3.63 14.85
CA GLY A 33 -1.28 4.54 15.82
C GLY A 33 -2.23 4.92 16.94
N ALA A 34 -1.63 5.46 18.00
CA ALA A 34 -2.33 5.87 19.19
C ALA A 34 -2.03 7.36 19.46
N PRO A 35 -3.05 8.16 19.79
CA PRO A 35 -2.86 9.59 20.06
C PRO A 35 -1.94 9.85 21.26
N GLU A 36 -1.81 8.87 22.16
CA GLU A 36 -0.92 8.92 23.34
C GLU A 36 0.58 8.89 22.99
N CYS A 37 0.96 8.25 21.88
CA CYS A 37 2.34 8.19 21.41
C CYS A 37 2.70 9.35 20.46
N GLY A 38 1.71 10.16 20.05
CA GLY A 38 1.91 11.27 19.12
C GLY A 38 2.19 10.87 17.66
N ASP A 39 2.19 9.56 17.36
CA ASP A 39 2.37 9.03 16.01
C ASP A 39 1.05 8.41 15.52
N VAL A 40 0.41 9.04 14.53
CA VAL A 40 -0.80 8.56 13.87
C VAL A 40 -0.56 8.51 12.37
N MET A 41 -0.70 7.31 11.80
CA MET A 41 -0.51 7.06 10.37
C MET A 41 -1.83 6.67 9.72
N LYS A 42 -2.17 7.36 8.65
CA LYS A 42 -3.26 6.99 7.75
C LYS A 42 -2.69 6.60 6.40
N LEU A 43 -2.98 5.37 5.98
CA LEU A 43 -2.56 4.82 4.71
C LEU A 43 -3.79 4.44 3.88
N GLN A 44 -3.81 4.83 2.62
CA GLN A 44 -4.87 4.51 1.67
C GLN A 44 -4.25 3.83 0.46
N ILE A 45 -4.74 2.65 0.11
CA ILE A 45 -4.29 1.90 -1.07
C ILE A 45 -5.43 1.79 -2.07
N LYS A 46 -5.12 1.94 -3.35
CA LYS A 46 -6.02 1.69 -4.46
C LYS A 46 -5.61 0.40 -5.13
N VAL A 47 -6.47 -0.61 -5.01
CA VAL A 47 -6.28 -1.92 -5.60
C VAL A 47 -7.11 -2.00 -6.88
N VAL A 48 -6.47 -2.41 -7.97
CA VAL A 48 -7.15 -2.64 -9.25
C VAL A 48 -7.09 -4.13 -9.57
N ARG A 49 -8.24 -4.68 -9.95
CA ARG A 49 -8.34 -6.02 -10.53
C ARG A 49 -8.05 -5.95 -12.01
N GLU A 50 -6.89 -6.44 -12.42
CA GLU A 50 -6.53 -6.54 -13.83
C GLU A 50 -6.96 -7.92 -14.37
N HIS A 51 -7.65 -7.91 -15.52
CA HIS A 51 -8.07 -9.13 -16.21
C HIS A 51 -7.11 -9.37 -17.38
N LEU A 52 -6.05 -10.14 -17.14
CA LEU A 52 -5.14 -10.57 -18.20
C LEU A 52 -5.62 -11.93 -18.75
N CYS A 53 -6.11 -11.93 -19.98
CA CYS A 53 -6.32 -13.15 -20.75
C CYS A 53 -4.97 -13.61 -21.31
N GLN A 54 -4.46 -14.73 -20.81
CA GLN A 54 -3.09 -15.18 -21.05
C GLN A 54 -2.85 -15.69 -22.50
N ASP A 55 -3.91 -15.89 -23.28
CA ASP A 55 -3.84 -16.47 -24.64
C ASP A 55 -3.93 -15.45 -25.79
N CYS A 56 -4.26 -14.17 -25.56
CA CYS A 56 -4.45 -13.20 -26.67
C CYS A 56 -3.59 -11.93 -26.58
N GLN A 57 -2.67 -11.81 -25.62
CA GLN A 57 -1.64 -10.75 -25.52
C GLN A 57 -2.09 -9.28 -25.77
N ASN A 58 -3.38 -8.98 -25.74
CA ASN A 58 -3.90 -7.62 -25.84
C ASN A 58 -4.67 -7.25 -24.57
N SER A 59 -4.30 -6.10 -23.99
CA SER A 59 -5.10 -5.41 -22.99
C SER A 59 -6.35 -4.81 -23.66
N TRP A 60 -7.52 -5.03 -23.09
CA TRP A 60 -8.77 -4.43 -23.55
C TRP A 60 -9.40 -3.64 -22.40
N LEU A 61 -9.78 -2.38 -22.66
CA LEU A 61 -10.64 -1.59 -21.78
C LEU A 61 -12.09 -2.02 -22.07
N ALA A 62 -12.66 -2.84 -21.20
CA ALA A 62 -14.07 -3.21 -21.26
C ALA A 62 -14.90 -2.13 -20.54
N GLU A 63 -15.61 -1.29 -21.31
CA GLU A 63 -16.65 -0.38 -20.80
C GLU A 63 -17.96 -1.09 -20.44
N SER A 64 -18.06 -2.40 -20.69
CA SER A 64 -19.33 -3.13 -20.62
C SER A 64 -19.14 -4.47 -19.90
N GLN A 65 -20.08 -4.79 -19.01
CA GLN A 65 -20.09 -5.91 -18.05
C GLN A 65 -20.25 -7.33 -18.68
N GLU A 66 -19.67 -7.61 -19.84
CA GLU A 66 -19.67 -8.97 -20.38
C GLU A 66 -18.24 -9.51 -20.51
N ALA A 67 -17.83 -10.17 -19.42
CA ALA A 67 -16.56 -10.86 -19.24
C ALA A 67 -16.47 -12.17 -20.05
N THR A 68 -16.62 -12.07 -21.36
CA THR A 68 -16.40 -13.21 -22.27
C THR A 68 -15.62 -12.73 -23.48
N CYS A 69 -14.32 -13.07 -23.50
CA CYS A 69 -13.50 -13.05 -24.69
C CYS A 69 -14.23 -13.84 -25.81
N PRO A 70 -14.68 -13.20 -26.91
CA PRO A 70 -15.39 -13.90 -27.98
C PRO A 70 -14.51 -14.92 -28.74
N ARG A 71 -13.23 -15.04 -28.37
CA ARG A 71 -12.25 -15.97 -28.94
C ARG A 71 -11.90 -17.17 -28.06
N CYS A 72 -12.25 -17.16 -26.79
CA CYS A 72 -11.72 -18.13 -25.84
C CYS A 72 -12.80 -18.53 -24.83
N ASN A 73 -13.44 -19.69 -25.10
CA ASN A 73 -14.48 -20.35 -24.30
C ASN A 73 -13.94 -20.77 -22.91
N GLY A 74 -13.70 -19.79 -22.05
CA GLY A 74 -13.48 -19.94 -20.60
C GLY A 74 -12.41 -20.96 -20.21
N ASN A 75 -11.16 -20.53 -20.06
CA ASN A 75 -10.35 -20.85 -18.87
C ASN A 75 -9.01 -20.14 -18.88
N LYS A 76 -8.66 -19.56 -17.73
CA LYS A 76 -7.43 -18.80 -17.37
C LYS A 76 -7.43 -17.31 -17.68
N ILE A 77 -8.33 -16.61 -16.99
CA ILE A 77 -8.09 -15.22 -16.58
C ILE A 77 -7.09 -15.25 -15.41
N ASN A 78 -5.93 -14.61 -15.55
CA ASN A 78 -5.05 -14.38 -14.41
C ASN A 78 -5.60 -13.14 -13.68
N ILE A 79 -6.43 -13.38 -12.66
CA ILE A 79 -6.97 -12.31 -11.83
C ILE A 79 -5.87 -11.91 -10.85
N ARG A 80 -5.29 -10.72 -11.03
CA ARG A 80 -4.31 -10.18 -10.09
C ARG A 80 -4.84 -8.88 -9.49
N ASP A 81 -4.94 -8.86 -8.17
CA ASP A 81 -5.17 -7.67 -7.38
C ASP A 81 -3.84 -6.92 -7.24
N VAL A 82 -3.66 -5.84 -7.99
CA VAL A 82 -2.43 -5.05 -7.97
C VAL A 82 -2.71 -3.69 -7.33
N ILE A 83 -1.85 -3.25 -6.41
CA ILE A 83 -1.92 -1.90 -5.84
C ILE A 83 -1.35 -0.90 -6.85
N VAL A 84 -2.21 -0.13 -7.50
CA VAL A 84 -1.81 0.87 -8.52
C VAL A 84 -1.35 2.17 -7.88
N ASP A 85 -1.99 2.56 -6.78
CA ASP A 85 -1.67 3.80 -6.10
C ASP A 85 -1.75 3.62 -4.59
N ALA A 86 -0.84 4.27 -3.87
CA ALA A 86 -0.79 4.29 -2.43
C ALA A 86 -0.52 5.72 -1.98
N LYS A 87 -1.37 6.24 -1.09
CA LYS A 87 -1.23 7.57 -0.50
C LYS A 87 -1.21 7.46 1.01
N PHE A 88 -0.43 8.30 1.66
CA PHE A 88 -0.39 8.35 3.11
C PHE A 88 -0.48 9.77 3.65
N LYS A 89 -0.93 9.86 4.91
CA LYS A 89 -0.88 11.04 5.76
C LYS A 89 -0.46 10.56 7.14
N THR A 90 0.75 10.94 7.56
CA THR A 90 1.30 10.60 8.86
C THR A 90 1.50 11.88 9.67
N PHE A 91 1.07 11.86 10.92
CA PHE A 91 1.41 12.83 11.94
C PHE A 91 2.34 12.12 12.91
N GLY A 92 3.55 12.62 13.08
CA GLY A 92 4.54 11.96 13.92
C GLY A 92 5.94 12.50 13.73
N CYS A 93 6.91 11.82 14.32
CA CYS A 93 8.32 12.19 14.15
C CYS A 93 8.78 12.03 12.68
N GLY A 94 9.80 12.79 12.27
CA GLY A 94 10.32 12.74 10.89
C GLY A 94 10.76 11.33 10.45
N SER A 95 11.18 10.49 11.39
CA SER A 95 11.47 9.07 11.14
C SER A 95 10.23 8.27 10.77
N ALA A 96 9.08 8.53 11.40
CA ALA A 96 7.83 7.87 11.07
C ALA A 96 7.35 8.28 9.66
N ILE A 97 7.48 9.56 9.31
CA ILE A 97 7.15 10.07 7.98
C ILE A 97 8.04 9.40 6.91
N ALA A 98 9.35 9.27 7.17
CA ALA A 98 10.27 8.60 6.27
C ALA A 98 9.95 7.09 6.11
N SER A 99 9.65 6.39 7.21
CA SER A 99 9.22 4.98 7.17
C SER A 99 7.91 4.81 6.38
N SER A 100 6.94 5.71 6.55
CA SER A 100 5.69 5.70 5.79
C SER A 100 5.91 5.95 4.30
N SER A 101 6.77 6.92 3.95
CA SER A 101 7.10 7.24 2.56
C SER A 101 7.71 6.02 1.86
N LEU A 102 8.73 5.42 2.48
CA LEU A 102 9.39 4.22 1.95
C LEU A 102 8.40 3.06 1.79
N ALA A 103 7.56 2.81 2.80
CA ALA A 103 6.55 1.76 2.75
C ALA A 103 5.56 1.97 1.59
N THR A 104 5.12 3.20 1.33
CA THR A 104 4.22 3.46 0.19
C THR A 104 4.86 3.26 -1.17
N GLU A 105 6.17 3.46 -1.31
CA GLU A 105 6.87 3.13 -2.55
C GLU A 105 6.91 1.62 -2.76
N TRP A 106 7.18 0.85 -1.71
CA TRP A 106 7.20 -0.61 -1.78
C TRP A 106 5.83 -1.22 -2.07
N LEU A 107 4.75 -0.58 -1.63
CA LEU A 107 3.39 -1.07 -1.86
C LEU A 107 2.93 -0.93 -3.31
N LYS A 108 3.47 0.03 -4.08
CA LYS A 108 3.07 0.22 -5.49
C LYS A 108 3.52 -0.96 -6.33
N GLY A 109 2.60 -1.53 -7.11
CA GLY A 109 2.85 -2.66 -7.99
C GLY A 109 2.91 -4.02 -7.28
N LYS A 110 2.77 -4.07 -5.95
CA LYS A 110 2.66 -5.32 -5.19
C LYS A 110 1.22 -5.80 -5.11
N THR A 111 1.07 -7.10 -4.86
CA THR A 111 -0.20 -7.72 -4.50
C THR A 111 -0.51 -7.52 -3.00
N PRO A 112 -1.79 -7.57 -2.59
CA PRO A 112 -2.16 -7.43 -1.18
C PRO A 112 -1.57 -8.54 -0.28
N ASP A 113 -1.25 -9.71 -0.82
CA ASP A 113 -0.58 -10.79 -0.08
C ASP A 113 0.92 -10.51 0.11
N GLU A 114 1.62 -9.99 -0.91
CA GLU A 114 3.02 -9.53 -0.76
C GLU A 114 3.14 -8.34 0.18
N ALA A 115 2.12 -7.49 0.26
CA ALA A 115 2.08 -6.37 1.20
C ALA A 115 2.07 -6.84 2.66
N LEU A 116 1.51 -8.02 2.96
CA LEU A 116 1.50 -8.62 4.30
C LEU A 116 2.85 -9.23 4.69
N GLU A 117 3.71 -9.56 3.72
CA GLU A 117 5.02 -10.13 3.96
C GLU A 117 6.10 -9.08 4.27
N ILE A 118 5.79 -7.78 4.12
CA ILE A 118 6.72 -6.70 4.44
C ILE A 118 6.96 -6.71 5.96
N LYS A 119 8.19 -7.05 6.36
CA LYS A 119 8.57 -7.15 7.78
C LYS A 119 9.23 -5.87 8.28
N ASN A 120 8.98 -5.56 9.54
CA ASN A 120 9.63 -4.46 10.26
C ASN A 120 11.18 -4.47 10.15
N THR A 121 11.80 -5.64 10.07
CA THR A 121 13.26 -5.78 9.93
C THR A 121 13.81 -5.17 8.63
N GLN A 122 13.06 -5.25 7.53
CA GLN A 122 13.48 -4.67 6.25
C GLN A 122 13.49 -3.14 6.31
N ILE A 123 12.47 -2.56 6.95
CA ILE A 123 12.34 -1.11 7.13
C ILE A 123 13.45 -0.59 8.05
N VAL A 124 13.72 -1.28 9.16
CA VAL A 124 14.80 -0.90 10.11
C VAL A 124 16.17 -0.95 9.45
N ASN A 125 16.45 -2.00 8.67
CA ASN A 125 17.72 -2.14 7.96
C ASN A 125 17.91 -1.03 6.91
N GLU A 126 16.86 -0.73 6.14
CA GLU A 126 16.92 0.27 5.08
C GLU A 126 17.16 1.69 5.63
N LEU A 127 16.46 2.05 6.72
CA LEU A 127 16.63 3.36 7.37
C LEU A 127 17.81 3.38 8.36
N SER A 128 18.45 2.24 8.65
CA SER A 128 19.52 2.08 9.64
C SER A 128 19.14 2.69 11.01
N LEU A 129 17.92 2.38 11.47
CA LEU A 129 17.40 2.99 12.69
C LEU A 129 18.01 2.36 13.95
N PRO A 130 18.34 3.16 14.98
CA PRO A 130 18.72 2.62 16.28
C PRO A 130 17.53 1.90 16.93
N PRO A 131 17.78 0.91 17.82
CA PRO A 131 16.76 0.01 18.37
C PRO A 131 15.65 0.71 19.19
N VAL A 132 15.84 1.99 19.54
CA VAL A 132 14.85 2.80 20.27
C VAL A 132 13.65 3.18 19.39
N LYS A 133 13.79 3.16 18.05
CA LYS A 133 12.77 3.63 17.08
C LYS A 133 12.01 2.52 16.36
N ILE A 134 12.04 1.30 16.88
CA ILE A 134 11.35 0.12 16.30
C ILE A 134 9.82 0.33 16.22
N HIS A 135 9.23 1.14 17.11
CA HIS A 135 7.80 1.46 17.09
C HIS A 135 7.32 2.07 15.77
N CYS A 136 8.14 2.88 15.08
CA CYS A 136 7.78 3.47 13.78
C CYS A 136 7.64 2.41 12.67
N SER A 137 8.36 1.30 12.79
CA SER A 137 8.31 0.19 11.81
C SER A 137 7.10 -0.71 12.07
N VAL A 138 6.78 -0.98 13.34
CA VAL A 138 5.57 -1.72 13.74
C VAL A 138 4.32 -0.95 13.31
N LEU A 139 4.32 0.37 13.48
CA LEU A 139 3.22 1.24 13.03
C LEU A 139 2.95 1.11 11.53
N ALA A 140 3.99 1.08 10.70
CA ALA A 140 3.86 0.93 9.25
C ALA A 140 3.29 -0.44 8.86
N GLU A 141 3.74 -1.50 9.52
CA GLU A 141 3.22 -2.86 9.34
C GLU A 141 1.74 -2.95 9.69
N ASP A 142 1.34 -2.41 10.84
CA ASP A 142 -0.06 -2.38 11.28
C ASP A 142 -0.94 -1.56 10.33
N ALA A 143 -0.44 -0.43 9.81
CA ALA A 143 -1.16 0.39 8.85
C ALA A 143 -1.47 -0.37 7.55
N ILE A 144 -0.49 -1.12 7.02
CA ILE A 144 -0.65 -1.93 5.81
C ILE A 144 -1.68 -3.04 6.05
N ARG A 145 -1.53 -3.75 7.18
CA ARG A 145 -2.44 -4.83 7.55
C ARG A 145 -3.87 -4.33 7.73
N ALA A 146 -4.06 -3.15 8.33
CA ALA A 146 -5.36 -2.51 8.47
C ALA A 146 -5.96 -2.15 7.10
N ALA A 147 -5.16 -1.59 6.19
CA ALA A 147 -5.62 -1.21 4.85
C ALA A 147 -6.06 -2.42 4.00
N VAL A 148 -5.31 -3.54 4.07
CA VAL A 148 -5.68 -4.79 3.37
C VAL A 148 -6.93 -5.42 3.99
N LYS A 149 -7.07 -5.38 5.32
CA LYS A 149 -8.29 -5.87 6.00
C LYS A 149 -9.53 -5.06 5.60
N ASP A 150 -9.42 -3.73 5.54
CA ASP A 150 -10.51 -2.85 5.11
C ASP A 150 -10.92 -3.14 3.66
N PHE A 151 -9.95 -3.32 2.75
CA PHE A 151 -10.21 -3.73 1.38
C PHE A 151 -10.96 -5.07 1.31
N LYS A 152 -10.50 -6.11 2.02
CA LYS A 152 -11.17 -7.42 2.04
C LYS A 152 -12.60 -7.34 2.58
N LYS A 153 -12.87 -6.49 3.59
CA LYS A 153 -14.23 -6.26 4.11
C LYS A 153 -15.14 -5.64 3.05
N LYS A 154 -14.69 -4.58 2.39
CA LYS A 154 -15.44 -3.91 1.31
C LYS A 154 -15.70 -4.78 0.08
N GLN A 155 -14.89 -5.82 -0.13
CA GLN A 155 -15.08 -6.81 -1.19
C GLN A 155 -16.09 -7.90 -0.82
N SER A 156 -16.45 -8.03 0.46
CA SER A 156 -17.42 -9.02 0.97
C SER A 156 -18.83 -8.47 1.13
N GLU A 157 -19.02 -7.16 0.88
CA GLU A 157 -20.29 -6.42 0.92
C GLU A 157 -20.83 -6.13 -0.49
#